data_AF-A0A510E3E9-F1
#
_entry.id   AF-A0A510E3E9-F1
#
_cell.length_a   1.000
_cell.length_b   1.000
_cell.length_c   1.000
_cell.angle_alpha   90.00
_cell.angle_beta   90.00
_cell.angle_gamma   90.00
#
_symmetry.space_group_name_H-M   'P 1'
#
loop_
_entity.id
_entity.type
_entity.pdbx_description
1 polymer ?
#
loop_
_entity_poly.entity_id
_entity_poly.type
_entity_poly.pdbx_seq_one_letter_code
_entity_poly.pdbx_strand_id
1 'polypeptide(L)'
;MAVKKDEEKKENKSSQGNQNQGSQQQGNQPQAASKPPASAPGNQNAPVGQAQKQGNQPGAPATKTQKQGKVQPVFKEYSRTNPAKLFADHVKSIGTGMKYLVKPQRITLFYPEEALSLPTGYRGMIRLYKDVCIGCTLCALICPADAMKMTTDEGKKIPIINYGRCVFCGFCVDVCPVDALKETRVHDAAFSNRRDLVFSPDKFNRNFDQPLSLERPVKKMKTVIDEKKGIKYVPDE
;
A
#
# COMPACT_ATOMS: atom_id res chain seq x y z
N MET A 1 -54.28 18.07 47.38
CA MET A 1 -54.77 17.21 46.28
C MET A 1 -53.85 17.49 45.10
N ALA A 2 -52.83 16.65 44.89
CA ALA A 2 -52.82 15.59 43.86
C ALA A 2 -52.67 16.20 42.45
N VAL A 3 -51.77 15.84 41.53
CA VAL A 3 -50.81 14.73 41.29
C VAL A 3 -49.96 15.22 40.09
N LYS A 4 -48.63 15.38 40.19
CA LYS A 4 -47.54 14.48 39.67
C LYS A 4 -47.80 13.89 38.26
N LYS A 5 -46.93 14.21 37.28
CA LYS A 5 -45.95 13.29 36.65
C LYS A 5 -46.54 12.12 35.88
N ASP A 6 -46.35 12.13 34.56
CA ASP A 6 -46.15 10.97 33.67
C ASP A 6 -45.20 11.54 32.57
N GLU A 7 -43.88 11.36 32.53
CA GLU A 7 -43.01 10.18 32.68
C GLU A 7 -43.43 9.00 31.78
N GLU A 8 -42.70 8.88 30.66
CA GLU A 8 -41.97 7.64 30.37
C GLU A 8 -42.80 6.38 30.19
N LYS A 9 -43.30 6.14 28.96
CA LYS A 9 -43.68 4.80 28.53
C LYS A 9 -43.74 4.61 27.01
N LYS A 10 -42.59 4.50 26.37
CA LYS A 10 -42.44 3.73 25.10
C LYS A 10 -41.08 3.04 25.06
N GLU A 11 -40.84 2.14 26.01
CA GLU A 11 -39.94 1.01 25.80
C GLU A 11 -40.76 -0.26 25.54
N ASN A 12 -40.17 -1.13 24.71
CA ASN A 12 -40.38 -2.57 24.62
C ASN A 12 -41.68 -3.13 24.02
N LYS A 13 -41.56 -3.65 22.79
CA LYS A 13 -41.93 -5.06 22.51
C LYS A 13 -41.34 -5.59 21.19
N SER A 14 -40.98 -6.88 21.22
CA SER A 14 -40.35 -7.74 20.20
C SER A 14 -38.83 -7.54 20.06
N SER A 15 -37.93 -8.21 20.78
CA SER A 15 -37.83 -9.60 21.29
C SER A 15 -37.81 -10.70 20.22
N GLN A 16 -36.57 -11.15 19.95
CA GLN A 16 -36.12 -12.55 19.86
C GLN A 16 -36.24 -13.33 18.54
N GLY A 17 -35.15 -14.07 18.26
CA GLY A 17 -34.98 -15.11 17.24
C GLY A 17 -33.98 -14.66 16.16
N ASN A 18 -32.84 -15.29 15.91
CA ASN A 18 -32.55 -16.72 16.05
C ASN A 18 -31.02 -16.97 16.06
N GLN A 19 -30.60 -17.84 16.97
CA GLN A 19 -29.29 -18.50 16.95
C GLN A 19 -29.38 -19.76 16.10
N ASN A 20 -28.46 -19.98 15.17
CA ASN A 20 -27.83 -21.29 14.91
C ASN A 20 -26.73 -21.11 13.86
N GLN A 21 -25.46 -21.26 14.25
CA GLN A 21 -24.72 -22.52 14.21
C GLN A 21 -24.59 -23.08 12.79
N GLY A 22 -23.43 -22.79 12.20
CA GLY A 22 -22.87 -23.46 11.04
C GLY A 22 -21.38 -23.63 11.30
N SER A 23 -21.05 -24.58 12.18
CA SER A 23 -19.74 -25.23 12.20
C SER A 23 -19.37 -25.65 10.78
N GLN A 24 -18.15 -25.32 10.32
CA GLN A 24 -17.25 -26.27 9.68
C GLN A 24 -15.93 -25.63 9.23
N GLN A 25 -14.86 -26.26 9.73
CA GLN A 25 -13.57 -26.52 9.06
C GLN A 25 -12.49 -25.43 9.07
N GLN A 26 -11.70 -25.56 10.14
CA GLN A 26 -10.31 -25.15 10.23
C GLN A 26 -9.48 -25.77 9.09
N GLY A 27 -8.98 -24.92 8.20
CA GLY A 27 -7.95 -25.25 7.23
C GLY A 27 -6.60 -24.72 7.73
N ASN A 28 -5.81 -25.63 8.28
CA ASN A 28 -4.44 -25.44 8.75
C ASN A 28 -3.53 -25.01 7.57
N GLN A 29 -2.79 -23.91 7.68
CA GLN A 29 -1.63 -23.63 6.82
C GLN A 29 -0.40 -23.27 7.68
N PRO A 30 0.77 -23.90 7.43
CA PRO A 30 1.91 -23.86 8.32
C PRO A 30 2.68 -22.55 8.24
N GLN A 31 3.05 -22.03 9.41
CA GLN A 31 3.91 -20.86 9.56
C GLN A 31 5.36 -21.24 9.28
N ALA A 32 5.93 -20.73 8.18
CA ALA A 32 7.37 -20.77 7.94
C ALA A 32 8.02 -19.56 8.61
N ALA A 33 8.74 -19.80 9.70
CA ALA A 33 9.52 -18.80 10.42
C ALA A 33 10.77 -18.41 9.64
N SER A 34 10.91 -17.13 9.26
CA SER A 34 12.17 -16.57 8.76
C SER A 34 12.72 -15.53 9.76
N LYS A 35 13.79 -15.92 10.43
CA LYS A 35 14.60 -15.12 11.37
C LYS A 35 15.34 -13.99 10.61
N PRO A 36 15.43 -12.75 11.13
CA PRO A 36 16.24 -11.71 10.51
C PRO A 36 17.74 -11.86 10.86
N PRO A 37 18.68 -11.53 9.96
CA PRO A 37 20.12 -11.59 10.25
C PRO A 37 20.63 -10.36 11.01
N ALA A 38 21.69 -10.60 11.78
CA ALA A 38 22.32 -9.70 12.73
C ALA A 38 23.02 -8.49 12.09
N SER A 39 22.99 -7.36 12.81
CA SER A 39 23.73 -6.13 12.53
C SER A 39 25.22 -6.27 12.86
N ALA A 40 26.09 -5.73 12.00
CA ALA A 40 27.52 -5.58 12.25
C ALA A 40 27.84 -4.17 12.80
N PRO A 41 28.84 -4.00 13.69
CA PRO A 41 29.11 -2.74 14.37
C PRO A 41 30.02 -1.81 13.55
N GLY A 42 29.89 -0.51 13.81
CA GLY A 42 30.63 0.56 13.13
C GLY A 42 32.08 0.70 13.55
N ASN A 43 32.80 1.58 12.85
CA ASN A 43 34.02 2.17 13.36
C ASN A 43 34.13 3.65 12.93
N GLN A 44 34.56 4.45 13.89
CA GLN A 44 34.72 5.90 13.86
C GLN A 44 36.16 6.27 13.48
N ASN A 45 36.33 7.52 13.04
CA ASN A 45 37.57 8.31 12.97
C ASN A 45 38.34 8.31 11.62
N ALA A 46 38.24 9.44 10.92
CA ALA A 46 39.29 9.95 10.05
C ALA A 46 39.45 11.46 10.31
N PRO A 47 40.67 11.99 10.56
CA PRO A 47 40.86 13.39 10.91
C PRO A 47 40.92 14.30 9.68
N VAL A 48 40.49 15.53 9.90
CA VAL A 48 40.61 16.69 9.00
C VAL A 48 42.08 17.13 8.94
N GLY A 49 42.66 17.30 7.75
CA GLY A 49 44.03 17.80 7.63
C GLY A 49 44.57 17.99 6.21
N GLN A 50 44.35 19.21 5.70
CA GLN A 50 45.29 20.03 4.92
C GLN A 50 45.71 19.63 3.49
N ALA A 51 45.47 20.58 2.58
CA ALA A 51 45.95 20.61 1.21
C ALA A 51 47.44 20.96 1.14
N GLN A 52 48.22 20.19 0.38
CA GLN A 52 49.52 20.62 -0.16
C GLN A 52 49.68 20.19 -1.63
N LYS A 53 50.35 21.07 -2.38
CA LYS A 53 50.40 21.17 -3.84
C LYS A 53 51.29 20.12 -4.50
N GLN A 54 50.83 19.70 -5.69
CA GLN A 54 51.54 19.38 -6.94
C GLN A 54 52.93 18.70 -6.86
N GLY A 55 52.97 17.47 -7.36
CA GLY A 55 54.18 16.76 -7.79
C GLY A 55 53.83 15.71 -8.84
N ASN A 56 54.47 15.82 -9.99
CA ASN A 56 54.37 14.99 -11.20
C ASN A 56 54.54 13.49 -10.88
N GLN A 57 53.59 12.62 -11.26
CA GLN A 57 53.75 11.15 -11.13
C GLN A 57 53.94 10.48 -12.50
N PRO A 58 54.94 9.58 -12.66
CA PRO A 58 55.07 8.71 -13.82
C PRO A 58 54.06 7.55 -13.78
N GLY A 59 53.75 7.02 -14.97
CA GLY A 59 52.55 6.26 -15.30
C GLY A 59 52.25 4.99 -14.51
N ALA A 60 50.96 4.81 -14.24
CA ALA A 60 50.38 3.59 -13.68
C ALA A 60 50.34 2.44 -14.72
N PRO A 61 50.54 1.17 -14.30
CA PRO A 61 50.52 0.02 -15.19
C PRO A 61 49.10 -0.35 -15.62
N ALA A 62 48.97 -0.85 -16.85
CA ALA A 62 47.73 -1.18 -17.51
C ALA A 62 46.93 -2.28 -16.79
N THR A 63 45.84 -1.90 -16.13
CA THR A 63 44.82 -2.84 -15.64
C THR A 63 43.96 -3.28 -16.82
N LYS A 64 43.97 -4.58 -17.13
CA LYS A 64 43.15 -5.21 -18.17
C LYS A 64 41.67 -4.89 -17.92
N THR A 65 41.11 -4.02 -18.76
CA THR A 65 39.71 -3.61 -18.73
C THR A 65 38.82 -4.83 -19.02
N GLN A 66 38.05 -5.25 -18.01
CA GLN A 66 36.89 -6.12 -18.21
C GLN A 66 36.01 -5.46 -19.28
N LYS A 67 35.65 -6.20 -20.34
CA LYS A 67 34.79 -5.72 -21.42
C LYS A 67 33.42 -5.35 -20.86
N GLN A 68 33.28 -4.10 -20.42
CA GLN A 68 32.01 -3.45 -20.21
C GLN A 68 31.33 -3.40 -21.57
N GLY A 69 30.41 -4.33 -21.81
CA GLY A 69 29.52 -4.28 -22.96
C GLY A 69 28.76 -2.98 -22.90
N LYS A 70 29.17 -2.01 -23.70
CA LYS A 70 28.46 -0.74 -23.85
C LYS A 70 27.10 -1.03 -24.47
N VAL A 71 26.08 -1.22 -23.65
CA VAL A 71 24.69 -1.04 -24.09
C VAL A 71 24.50 0.46 -24.23
N GLN A 72 25.01 1.02 -25.33
CA GLN A 72 24.65 2.37 -25.71
C GLN A 72 23.16 2.32 -26.06
N PRO A 73 22.29 3.15 -25.45
CA PRO A 73 20.93 3.27 -25.95
C PRO A 73 21.06 3.70 -27.41
N VAL A 74 20.60 2.86 -28.33
CA VAL A 74 20.56 3.20 -29.76
C VAL A 74 19.46 4.24 -29.92
N PHE A 75 19.76 5.49 -29.56
CA PHE A 75 18.99 6.63 -29.99
C PHE A 75 19.16 6.70 -31.49
N LYS A 76 18.19 6.14 -32.22
CA LYS A 76 18.17 6.17 -33.67
C LYS A 76 18.10 7.63 -34.08
N GLU A 77 19.22 8.17 -34.54
CA GLU A 77 19.32 9.56 -34.96
C GLU A 77 18.31 9.81 -36.09
N TYR A 78 17.30 10.64 -35.80
CA TYR A 78 16.24 10.98 -36.75
C TYR A 78 16.79 11.98 -37.75
N SER A 79 17.45 11.46 -38.78
CA SER A 79 17.95 12.28 -39.87
C SER A 79 16.81 12.66 -40.83
N ARG A 80 16.42 13.94 -40.80
CA ARG A 80 15.44 14.56 -41.71
C ARG A 80 15.87 14.60 -43.19
N THR A 81 17.05 14.10 -43.53
CA THR A 81 17.70 14.39 -44.81
C THR A 81 17.09 13.69 -46.03
N ASN A 82 16.18 12.72 -45.84
CA ASN A 82 15.48 12.06 -46.95
C ASN A 82 13.95 12.12 -46.78
N PRO A 83 13.23 12.89 -47.63
CA PRO A 83 11.77 13.04 -47.55
C PRO A 83 11.00 11.73 -47.81
N ALA A 84 11.55 10.82 -48.62
CA ALA A 84 10.90 9.54 -48.91
C ALA A 84 10.96 8.58 -47.71
N LYS A 85 12.12 8.52 -47.04
CA LYS A 85 12.29 7.74 -45.80
C LYS A 85 11.42 8.29 -44.68
N LEU A 86 11.35 9.61 -44.57
CA LEU A 86 10.49 10.31 -43.64
C LEU A 86 9.02 9.91 -43.83
N PHE A 87 8.52 9.97 -45.07
CA PHE A 87 7.16 9.58 -45.40
C PHE A 87 6.87 8.10 -45.09
N ALA A 88 7.78 7.19 -45.43
CA ALA A 88 7.64 5.77 -45.11
C ALA A 88 7.55 5.50 -43.60
N ASP A 89 8.35 6.20 -42.79
CA ASP A 89 8.29 6.11 -41.33
C ASP A 89 6.95 6.64 -40.78
N HIS A 90 6.39 7.70 -41.37
CA HIS A 90 5.06 8.21 -41.01
C HIS A 90 3.96 7.20 -41.37
N VAL A 91 3.98 6.63 -42.57
CA VAL A 91 3.01 5.60 -42.99
C VAL A 91 3.09 4.38 -42.07
N LYS A 92 4.30 3.93 -41.70
CA LYS A 92 4.49 2.83 -40.74
C LYS A 92 3.92 3.16 -39.36
N SER A 93 4.08 4.40 -38.92
CA SER A 93 3.55 4.87 -37.63
C SER A 93 2.03 4.93 -37.64
N ILE A 94 1.43 5.47 -38.71
CA ILE A 94 -0.02 5.50 -38.91
C ILE A 94 -0.58 4.08 -39.00
N GLY A 95 0.07 3.18 -39.73
CA GLY A 95 -0.33 1.77 -39.81
C GLY A 95 -0.27 1.06 -38.45
N THR A 96 0.71 1.41 -37.62
CA THR A 96 0.79 0.92 -36.24
C THR A 96 -0.37 1.46 -35.39
N GLY A 97 -0.70 2.75 -35.52
CA GLY A 97 -1.86 3.35 -34.87
C GLY A 97 -3.18 2.67 -35.29
N MET A 98 -3.38 2.45 -36.59
CA MET A 98 -4.54 1.75 -37.13
C MET A 98 -4.65 0.32 -36.59
N LYS A 99 -3.53 -0.41 -36.45
CA LYS A 99 -3.51 -1.76 -35.85
C LYS A 99 -4.06 -1.74 -34.42
N TYR A 100 -3.65 -0.78 -33.60
CA TYR A 100 -4.13 -0.65 -32.23
C TYR A 100 -5.56 -0.11 -32.14
N LEU A 101 -6.03 0.62 -33.15
CA LEU A 101 -7.42 1.05 -33.26
C LEU A 101 -8.36 -0.14 -33.53
N VAL A 102 -8.03 -1.00 -34.49
CA VAL A 102 -8.86 -2.16 -34.89
C VAL A 102 -8.80 -3.31 -33.89
N LYS A 103 -7.62 -3.58 -33.30
CA LYS A 103 -7.44 -4.65 -32.30
C LYS A 103 -6.80 -4.08 -31.04
N PRO A 104 -7.59 -3.40 -30.20
CA PRO A 104 -7.05 -2.72 -29.03
C PRO A 104 -6.62 -3.76 -27.98
N GLN A 105 -5.33 -3.79 -27.64
CA GLN A 105 -4.83 -4.51 -26.46
C GLN A 105 -5.07 -3.64 -25.23
N ARG A 106 -6.31 -3.59 -24.76
CA ARG A 106 -6.69 -2.73 -23.62
C ARG A 106 -6.27 -3.38 -22.32
N ILE A 107 -5.45 -2.65 -21.56
CA ILE A 107 -5.07 -2.97 -20.18
C ILE A 107 -5.95 -2.22 -19.16
N THR A 108 -7.13 -1.77 -19.56
CA THR A 108 -8.06 -1.03 -18.69
C THR A 108 -9.01 -1.99 -17.99
N LEU A 109 -9.20 -1.81 -16.69
CA LEU A 109 -10.23 -2.48 -15.90
C LEU A 109 -11.44 -1.56 -15.76
N PHE A 110 -12.65 -2.12 -15.73
CA PHE A 110 -13.87 -1.37 -15.46
C PHE A 110 -14.05 -1.19 -13.96
N TYR A 111 -13.40 -0.17 -13.39
CA TYR A 111 -13.59 0.22 -12.00
C TYR A 111 -14.92 0.99 -11.86
N PRO A 112 -15.77 0.72 -10.85
CA PRO A 112 -15.49 -0.08 -9.64
C PRO A 112 -15.95 -1.55 -9.69
N GLU A 113 -16.59 -2.02 -10.75
CA GLU A 113 -17.14 -3.39 -10.86
C GLU A 113 -16.04 -4.47 -10.89
N GLU A 114 -14.92 -4.18 -11.56
CA GLU A 114 -13.73 -5.01 -11.64
C GLU A 114 -12.56 -4.31 -10.93
N ALA A 115 -11.99 -4.96 -9.92
CA ALA A 115 -10.83 -4.45 -9.19
C ALA A 115 -9.72 -5.49 -9.11
N LEU A 116 -8.48 -5.00 -8.99
CA LEU A 116 -7.33 -5.87 -8.83
C LEU A 116 -7.40 -6.67 -7.54
N SER A 117 -7.00 -7.94 -7.62
CA SER A 117 -6.69 -8.75 -6.47
C SER A 117 -5.44 -8.19 -5.79
N LEU A 118 -5.59 -7.71 -4.57
CA LEU A 118 -4.46 -7.19 -3.81
C LEU A 118 -3.58 -8.34 -3.29
N PRO A 119 -2.24 -8.19 -3.30
CA PRO A 119 -1.35 -9.21 -2.79
C PRO A 119 -1.50 -9.40 -1.28
N THR A 120 -1.00 -10.53 -0.77
CA THR A 120 -0.88 -10.76 0.67
C THR A 120 0.07 -9.75 1.30
N GLY A 121 -0.32 -9.14 2.43
CA GLY A 121 0.47 -8.10 3.09
C GLY A 121 0.35 -6.71 2.46
N TYR A 122 -0.64 -6.47 1.58
CA TYR A 122 -0.95 -5.12 1.12
C TYR A 122 -1.18 -4.18 2.30
N ARG A 123 -0.52 -3.02 2.27
CA ARG A 123 -0.59 -1.98 3.30
C ARG A 123 -1.69 -0.99 2.95
N GLY A 124 -2.86 -1.21 3.53
CA GLY A 124 -4.03 -0.37 3.33
C GLY A 124 -4.31 0.49 4.56
N MET A 125 -5.59 0.76 4.82
CA MET A 125 -5.99 1.35 6.09
C MET A 125 -5.69 0.39 7.25
N ILE A 126 -5.40 0.95 8.40
CA ILE A 126 -5.07 0.16 9.60
C ILE A 126 -6.35 0.01 10.43
N ARG A 127 -6.53 -1.20 10.98
CA ARG A 127 -7.56 -1.52 11.95
C ARG A 127 -6.92 -1.65 13.34
N LEU A 128 -7.57 -1.06 14.33
CA LEU A 128 -7.23 -1.22 15.74
C LEU A 128 -8.14 -2.28 16.37
N TYR A 129 -7.58 -3.15 17.21
CA TYR A 129 -8.29 -4.00 18.16
C TYR A 129 -8.12 -3.41 19.56
N LYS A 130 -9.11 -2.61 20.00
CA LYS A 130 -9.02 -1.80 21.23
C LYS A 130 -8.90 -2.66 22.51
N ASP A 131 -9.53 -3.82 22.49
CA ASP A 131 -9.49 -4.85 23.54
C ASP A 131 -8.08 -5.42 23.71
N VAL A 132 -7.39 -5.70 22.62
CA VAL A 132 -6.03 -6.28 22.61
C VAL A 132 -4.94 -5.25 22.93
N CYS A 133 -5.14 -3.98 22.54
CA CYS A 133 -4.15 -2.93 22.74
C CYS A 133 -3.76 -2.79 24.23
N ILE A 134 -2.47 -2.69 24.57
CA ILE A 134 -2.01 -2.52 25.98
C ILE A 134 -1.59 -1.07 26.31
N GLY A 135 -1.72 -0.14 25.37
CA GLY A 135 -1.37 1.27 25.60
C GLY A 135 0.14 1.57 25.71
N CYS A 136 1.01 0.68 25.21
CA CYS A 136 2.47 0.79 25.32
C CYS A 136 3.10 1.96 24.53
N THR A 137 2.35 2.65 23.67
CA THR A 137 2.77 3.87 22.94
C THR A 137 3.87 3.67 21.86
N LEU A 138 4.36 2.43 21.66
CA LEU A 138 5.40 2.14 20.65
C LEU A 138 4.99 2.54 19.23
N CYS A 139 3.72 2.35 18.85
CA CYS A 139 3.21 2.71 17.53
C CYS A 139 3.27 4.21 17.23
N ALA A 140 3.08 5.07 18.25
CA ALA A 140 3.22 6.52 18.09
C ALA A 140 4.70 6.92 17.99
N LEU A 141 5.57 6.29 18.77
CA LEU A 141 7.02 6.58 18.79
C LEU A 141 7.72 6.19 17.49
N ILE A 142 7.37 5.06 16.88
CA ILE A 142 8.02 4.60 15.64
C ILE A 142 7.53 5.34 14.39
N CYS A 143 6.44 6.10 14.49
CA CYS A 143 5.78 6.68 13.32
C CYS A 143 6.67 7.75 12.67
N PRO A 144 7.18 7.55 11.44
CA PRO A 144 8.14 8.48 10.83
C PRO A 144 7.49 9.83 10.47
N ALA A 145 6.17 9.87 10.33
CA ALA A 145 5.41 11.06 9.96
C ALA A 145 4.67 11.72 11.13
N ASP A 146 4.83 11.20 12.37
CA ASP A 146 4.08 11.65 13.56
C ASP A 146 2.55 11.68 13.28
N ALA A 147 2.07 10.66 12.58
CA ALA A 147 0.66 10.52 12.21
C ALA A 147 -0.17 9.87 13.33
N MET A 148 0.46 9.08 14.19
CA MET A 148 -0.18 8.46 15.35
C MET A 148 0.09 9.26 16.63
N LYS A 149 -0.94 9.41 17.45
CA LYS A 149 -0.84 9.99 18.80
C LYS A 149 -1.60 9.13 19.79
N MET A 150 -1.30 9.24 21.08
CA MET A 150 -2.05 8.54 22.12
C MET A 150 -3.08 9.47 22.73
N THR A 151 -4.30 8.97 22.92
CA THR A 151 -5.34 9.61 23.72
C THR A 151 -5.73 8.69 24.88
N THR A 152 -6.38 9.24 25.89
CA THR A 152 -7.03 8.45 26.93
C THR A 152 -8.48 8.19 26.50
N ASP A 153 -8.88 6.94 26.58
CA ASP A 153 -10.23 6.48 26.28
C ASP A 153 -10.61 5.39 27.29
N GLU A 154 -11.71 5.57 28.02
CA GLU A 154 -12.14 4.68 29.12
C GLU A 154 -11.02 4.36 30.15
N GLY A 155 -10.21 5.37 30.49
CA GLY A 155 -9.09 5.22 31.44
C GLY A 155 -7.87 4.50 30.90
N LYS A 156 -7.87 4.08 29.63
CA LYS A 156 -6.79 3.37 28.95
C LYS A 156 -6.17 4.25 27.86
N LYS A 157 -4.84 4.16 27.67
CA LYS A 157 -4.17 4.85 26.56
C LYS A 157 -4.42 4.09 25.26
N ILE A 158 -5.05 4.74 24.29
CA ILE A 158 -5.40 4.16 22.99
C ILE A 158 -4.89 5.08 21.87
N PRO A 159 -4.34 4.53 20.77
CA PRO A 159 -3.86 5.34 19.67
C PRO A 159 -5.00 5.98 18.86
N ILE A 160 -4.73 7.18 18.36
CA ILE A 160 -5.46 7.85 17.27
C ILE A 160 -4.54 7.97 16.07
N ILE A 161 -5.10 7.99 14.86
CA ILE A 161 -4.34 8.11 13.62
C ILE A 161 -4.88 9.24 12.75
N ASN A 162 -3.97 10.05 12.21
CA ASN A 162 -4.25 11.04 11.19
C ASN A 162 -3.81 10.52 9.81
N TYR A 163 -4.76 10.02 9.03
CA TYR A 163 -4.50 9.53 7.67
C TYR A 163 -4.06 10.62 6.69
N GLY A 164 -4.30 11.89 7.01
CA GLY A 164 -3.75 13.01 6.23
C GLY A 164 -2.24 13.24 6.42
N ARG A 165 -1.61 12.59 7.42
CA ARG A 165 -0.15 12.58 7.63
C ARG A 165 0.47 11.20 7.43
N CYS A 166 -0.34 10.13 7.51
CA CYS A 166 0.14 8.76 7.40
C CYS A 166 0.77 8.50 6.03
N VAL A 167 1.93 7.85 6.02
CA VAL A 167 2.66 7.44 4.80
C VAL A 167 2.50 5.96 4.50
N PHE A 168 1.58 5.26 5.20
CA PHE A 168 1.27 3.84 5.00
C PHE A 168 2.49 2.90 5.01
N CYS A 169 3.47 3.21 5.88
CA CYS A 169 4.71 2.44 5.99
C CYS A 169 4.57 1.11 6.75
N GLY A 170 3.51 0.91 7.53
CA GLY A 170 3.27 -0.31 8.31
C GLY A 170 4.09 -0.48 9.60
N PHE A 171 5.04 0.41 9.93
CA PHE A 171 5.89 0.23 11.12
C PHE A 171 5.13 0.17 12.45
N CYS A 172 4.00 0.86 12.55
CA CYS A 172 3.13 0.78 13.72
C CYS A 172 2.49 -0.60 13.92
N VAL A 173 2.28 -1.35 12.84
CA VAL A 173 1.79 -2.73 12.87
C VAL A 173 2.93 -3.64 13.27
N ASP A 174 4.08 -3.53 12.61
CA ASP A 174 5.26 -4.37 12.86
C ASP A 174 5.82 -4.21 14.29
N VAL A 175 5.75 -3.01 14.88
CA VAL A 175 6.27 -2.75 16.23
C VAL A 175 5.32 -3.19 17.35
N CYS A 176 4.07 -3.53 17.02
CA CYS A 176 3.06 -3.79 18.05
C CYS A 176 3.34 -5.15 18.73
N PRO A 177 3.67 -5.19 20.04
CA PRO A 177 4.07 -6.43 20.70
C PRO A 177 2.91 -7.42 20.92
N VAL A 178 1.68 -6.96 20.72
CA VAL A 178 0.43 -7.72 20.96
C VAL A 178 -0.45 -7.79 19.71
N ASP A 179 0.06 -7.36 18.54
CA ASP A 179 -0.68 -7.36 17.27
C ASP A 179 -2.06 -6.68 17.34
N ALA A 180 -2.19 -5.63 18.16
CA ALA A 180 -3.42 -4.86 18.28
C ALA A 180 -3.72 -3.99 17.06
N LEU A 181 -2.74 -3.77 16.18
CA LEU A 181 -2.89 -3.04 14.93
C LEU A 181 -2.71 -4.01 13.77
N LYS A 182 -3.61 -4.00 12.79
CA LYS A 182 -3.49 -4.83 11.58
C LYS A 182 -3.75 -4.03 10.31
N GLU A 183 -2.96 -4.29 9.29
CA GLU A 183 -3.20 -3.78 7.94
C GLU A 183 -4.47 -4.41 7.35
N THR A 184 -5.30 -3.59 6.73
CA THR A 184 -6.46 -4.05 5.94
C THR A 184 -6.16 -3.93 4.45
N ARG A 185 -7.06 -4.47 3.62
CA ARG A 185 -6.97 -4.37 2.16
C ARG A 185 -7.74 -3.16 1.58
N VAL A 186 -8.28 -2.30 2.45
CA VAL A 186 -9.01 -1.10 2.04
C VAL A 186 -8.01 -0.01 1.69
N HIS A 187 -8.10 0.51 0.47
CA HIS A 187 -7.17 1.50 -0.10
C HIS A 187 -7.88 2.65 -0.82
N ASP A 188 -9.16 2.45 -1.11
CA ASP A 188 -10.05 3.34 -1.85
C ASP A 188 -10.93 4.19 -0.92
N ALA A 189 -10.45 4.45 0.30
CA ALA A 189 -11.12 5.31 1.25
C ALA A 189 -10.93 6.78 0.87
N ALA A 190 -12.00 7.43 0.40
CA ALA A 190 -12.04 8.85 0.13
C ALA A 190 -12.85 9.58 1.21
N PHE A 191 -12.38 10.78 1.58
CA PHE A 191 -13.04 11.64 2.56
C PHE A 191 -13.23 13.04 1.98
N SER A 192 -14.39 13.65 2.22
CA SER A 192 -14.70 14.98 1.69
C SER A 192 -14.00 16.10 2.48
N ASN A 193 -13.74 15.89 3.78
CA ASN A 193 -13.13 16.91 4.63
C ASN A 193 -11.82 16.40 5.26
N ARG A 194 -10.87 17.33 5.45
CA ARG A 194 -9.59 17.03 6.13
C ARG A 194 -9.79 16.49 7.56
N ARG A 195 -10.81 16.97 8.27
CA ARG A 195 -11.11 16.55 9.64
C ARG A 195 -11.50 15.07 9.71
N ASP A 196 -12.11 14.55 8.65
CA ASP A 196 -12.57 13.15 8.59
C ASP A 196 -11.41 12.16 8.43
N LEU A 197 -10.21 12.62 8.04
CA LEU A 197 -9.00 11.79 7.98
C LEU A 197 -8.38 11.54 9.37
N VAL A 198 -8.83 12.24 10.41
CA VAL A 198 -8.39 11.98 11.79
C VAL A 198 -9.36 10.98 12.41
N PHE A 199 -8.88 9.79 12.73
CA PHE A 199 -9.70 8.74 13.32
C PHE A 199 -9.52 8.76 14.83
N SER A 200 -10.62 9.02 15.53
CA SER A 200 -10.76 8.77 16.96
C SER A 200 -10.65 7.27 17.26
N PRO A 201 -10.42 6.87 18.53
CA PRO A 201 -10.34 5.45 18.91
C PRO A 201 -11.53 4.63 18.40
N ASP A 202 -12.74 5.17 18.50
CA ASP A 202 -13.96 4.50 18.04
C ASP A 202 -14.00 4.30 16.53
N LYS A 203 -13.57 5.30 15.75
CA LYS A 203 -13.53 5.21 14.28
C LYS A 203 -12.40 4.30 13.82
N PHE A 204 -11.27 4.30 14.53
CA PHE A 204 -10.11 3.48 14.23
C PHE A 204 -10.35 1.99 14.49
N ASN A 205 -11.19 1.68 15.48
CA ASN A 205 -11.61 0.32 15.80
C ASN A 205 -12.67 -0.24 14.84
N ARG A 206 -13.23 0.57 13.92
CA ARG A 206 -14.25 0.07 12.99
C ARG A 206 -13.63 -0.91 11.99
N ASN A 207 -14.41 -1.95 11.69
CA ASN A 207 -14.08 -2.91 10.65
C ASN A 207 -14.14 -2.24 9.28
N PHE A 208 -12.97 -2.00 8.68
CA PHE A 208 -12.85 -1.67 7.26
C PHE A 208 -12.76 -2.98 6.47
N ASP A 209 -13.83 -3.78 6.47
CA ASP A 209 -13.82 -5.11 5.83
C ASP A 209 -14.24 -5.03 4.35
N GLN A 210 -14.83 -3.91 3.92
CA GLN A 210 -15.28 -3.70 2.54
C GLN A 210 -15.00 -2.26 2.08
N PRO A 211 -14.63 -2.05 0.80
CA PRO A 211 -14.62 -0.70 0.22
C PRO A 211 -15.99 -0.05 0.44
N LEU A 212 -15.99 1.19 0.93
CA LEU A 212 -17.16 1.87 1.50
C LEU A 212 -18.29 2.15 0.48
N SER A 213 -18.12 1.75 -0.79
CA SER A 213 -18.80 2.34 -1.94
C SER A 213 -19.61 1.37 -2.79
N LEU A 214 -19.62 0.07 -2.51
CA LEU A 214 -20.36 -0.89 -3.35
C LEU A 214 -21.28 -1.82 -2.55
N GLU A 215 -22.58 -1.72 -2.86
CA GLU A 215 -23.63 -2.66 -2.43
C GLU A 215 -23.45 -4.04 -3.07
N ARG A 216 -22.71 -4.13 -4.18
CA ARG A 216 -22.48 -5.37 -4.94
C ARG A 216 -21.06 -5.89 -4.73
N PRO A 217 -20.85 -7.22 -4.72
CA PRO A 217 -19.52 -7.79 -4.62
C PRO A 217 -18.66 -7.42 -5.83
N VAL A 218 -17.45 -6.93 -5.57
CA VAL A 218 -16.46 -6.55 -6.61
C VAL A 218 -15.85 -7.81 -7.21
N LYS A 219 -15.81 -7.89 -8.54
CA LYS A 219 -15.10 -8.96 -9.23
C LYS A 219 -13.59 -8.73 -9.11
N LYS A 220 -12.90 -9.63 -8.40
CA LYS A 220 -11.44 -9.56 -8.25
C LYS A 220 -10.76 -10.06 -9.51
N MET A 221 -9.72 -9.35 -9.95
CA MET A 221 -8.98 -9.63 -11.18
C MET A 221 -7.49 -9.76 -10.88
N LYS A 222 -6.86 -10.86 -11.31
CA LYS A 222 -5.41 -11.10 -11.24
C LYS A 222 -4.71 -10.61 -12.51
N THR A 223 -3.50 -10.08 -12.34
CA THR A 223 -2.63 -9.67 -13.45
C THR A 223 -1.81 -10.86 -13.95
N VAL A 224 -1.88 -11.15 -15.25
CA VAL A 224 -1.13 -12.22 -15.93
C VAL A 224 -0.36 -11.60 -17.09
N ILE A 225 0.90 -11.99 -17.25
CA ILE A 225 1.75 -11.54 -18.36
C ILE A 225 1.56 -12.51 -19.54
N ASP A 226 1.07 -11.99 -20.66
CA ASP A 226 1.03 -12.66 -21.96
C ASP A 226 2.21 -12.17 -22.82
N GLU A 227 3.10 -13.06 -23.23
CA GLU A 227 4.32 -12.70 -23.98
C GLU A 227 4.03 -12.02 -25.33
N LYS A 228 2.84 -12.26 -25.93
CA LYS A 228 2.46 -11.73 -27.24
C LYS A 228 1.68 -10.42 -27.14
N LYS A 229 0.92 -10.25 -26.06
CA LYS A 229 -0.06 -9.16 -25.89
C LYS A 229 0.24 -8.23 -24.71
N GLY A 230 1.20 -8.57 -23.87
CA GLY A 230 1.55 -7.84 -22.65
C GLY A 230 0.65 -8.23 -21.49
N ILE A 231 0.28 -7.26 -20.66
CA ILE A 231 -0.49 -7.51 -19.44
C ILE A 231 -1.94 -7.83 -19.78
N LYS A 232 -2.48 -8.90 -19.19
CA LYS A 232 -3.90 -9.28 -19.26
C LYS A 232 -4.44 -9.47 -17.84
N TYR A 233 -5.71 -9.10 -17.64
CA TYR A 233 -6.41 -9.40 -16.39
C TYR A 233 -7.34 -10.60 -16.57
N VAL A 234 -7.31 -11.49 -15.59
CA VAL A 234 -8.19 -12.67 -15.51
C VAL A 234 -8.92 -12.65 -14.17
N PRO A 235 -10.16 -13.19 -14.07
CA PRO A 235 -10.84 -13.31 -12.80
C PRO A 235 -9.98 -14.07 -11.78
N ASP A 236 -9.98 -13.58 -10.55
CA ASP A 236 -9.39 -14.25 -9.40
C ASP A 236 -10.44 -15.22 -8.83
N GLU A 237 -10.38 -16.49 -9.26
CA GLU A 237 -11.23 -17.59 -8.75
C GLU A 237 -10.95 -17.92 -7.28
#